data_AF-A0A562X8T1-F1
#
_entry.id   AF-A0A562X8T1-F1
#
_cell.length_a   1.000
_cell.length_b   1.000
_cell.length_c   1.000
_cell.angle_alpha   90.00
_cell.angle_beta   90.00
_cell.angle_gamma   90.00
#
_symmetry.space_group_name_H-M   'P 1'
#
loop_
_entity.id
_entity.type
_entity.pdbx_description
1 polymer ?
#
loop_
_entity_poly.entity_id
_entity_poly.type
_entity_poly.pdbx_seq_one_letter_code
_entity_poly.pdbx_strand_id
1 'polypeptide(L)'
;MSYLFYEDILKNKIIRIDFSGIENWDVSNVINMRNMFCKCYTFNQPLNNWDVSNVTNMNTMFFGCYTLNQDFSNWSLNKLTNINEMFKDSFLEKKAEYMPKKSN
;
A
#
# COMPACT_ATOMS: atom_id res chain seq x y z
N MET A 1 -5.81 -8.85 12.33
CA MET A 1 -5.57 -8.69 10.88
C MET A 1 -4.18 -9.20 10.57
N SER A 2 -4.09 -10.41 10.03
CA SER A 2 -2.87 -10.92 9.39
C SER A 2 -2.59 -10.06 8.16
N TYR A 3 -1.32 -9.81 7.86
CA TYR A 3 -0.95 -9.16 6.60
C TYR A 3 -1.40 -10.06 5.45
N LEU A 4 -1.87 -9.46 4.36
CA LEU A 4 -2.46 -10.21 3.26
C LEU A 4 -1.48 -11.21 2.60
N PHE A 5 -0.17 -10.96 2.75
CA PHE A 5 0.90 -11.76 2.12
C PHE A 5 2.06 -12.15 3.06
N TYR A 6 1.96 -11.87 4.37
CA TYR A 6 3.10 -12.09 5.30
C TYR A 6 3.32 -13.55 5.67
N GLU A 7 2.24 -14.34 5.76
CA GLU A 7 2.36 -15.77 5.99
C GLU A 7 3.07 -16.47 4.82
N ASP A 8 2.86 -16.00 3.58
CA ASP A 8 3.56 -16.49 2.39
C ASP A 8 5.06 -16.18 2.44
N ILE A 9 5.41 -14.96 2.89
CA ILE A 9 6.80 -14.48 3.01
C ILE A 9 7.59 -15.28 4.06
N LEU A 10 6.99 -15.59 5.23
CA LEU A 10 7.70 -16.23 6.33
C LEU A 10 7.73 -17.76 6.27
N LYS A 11 6.64 -18.41 5.85
CA LYS A 11 6.54 -19.88 5.97
C LYS A 11 7.23 -20.64 4.85
N ASN A 12 7.32 -20.07 3.65
CA ASN A 12 7.77 -20.82 2.48
C ASN A 12 9.14 -20.40 1.95
N LYS A 13 9.76 -19.33 2.48
CA LYS A 13 10.97 -18.72 1.88
C LYS A 13 10.77 -18.37 0.39
N ILE A 14 9.50 -18.29 -0.05
CA ILE A 14 9.09 -17.93 -1.39
C ILE A 14 8.73 -16.46 -1.35
N ILE A 15 9.48 -15.66 -2.11
CA ILE A 15 9.14 -14.27 -2.36
C ILE A 15 7.96 -14.30 -3.33
N ARG A 16 6.79 -13.76 -2.93
CA ARG A 16 5.67 -13.58 -3.86
C ARG A 16 6.09 -12.57 -4.92
N ILE A 17 6.12 -12.99 -6.18
CA ILE A 17 6.53 -12.15 -7.31
C ILE A 17 5.38 -11.81 -8.26
N ASP A 18 4.31 -12.61 -8.21
CA ASP A 18 3.10 -12.39 -9.00
C ASP A 18 1.97 -11.86 -8.11
N PHE A 19 1.44 -10.73 -8.53
CA PHE A 19 0.38 -9.99 -7.87
C PHE A 19 -0.76 -9.66 -8.86
N SER A 20 -0.73 -10.26 -10.05
CA SER A 20 -1.73 -10.02 -11.10
C SER A 20 -3.16 -10.23 -10.58
N GLY A 21 -4.08 -9.39 -11.05
CA GLY A 21 -5.47 -9.38 -10.66
C GLY A 21 -5.80 -8.46 -9.49
N ILE A 22 -4.80 -7.99 -8.72
CA ILE A 22 -5.02 -7.07 -7.59
C ILE A 22 -5.48 -5.68 -8.03
N GLU A 23 -5.09 -5.26 -9.24
CA GLU A 23 -5.48 -4.01 -9.87
C GLU A 23 -7.00 -3.91 -10.09
N ASN A 24 -7.71 -5.04 -10.10
CA ASN A 24 -9.15 -5.14 -10.33
C ASN A 24 -9.97 -5.30 -9.04
N TRP A 25 -9.34 -5.30 -7.87
CA TRP A 25 -10.07 -5.44 -6.62
C TRP A 25 -10.95 -4.22 -6.32
N ASP A 26 -12.21 -4.47 -6.02
CA ASP A 26 -13.09 -3.44 -5.45
C ASP A 26 -12.78 -3.29 -3.96
N VAL A 27 -12.15 -2.17 -3.62
CA VAL A 27 -11.80 -1.80 -2.25
C VAL A 27 -12.62 -0.62 -1.72
N SER A 28 -13.66 -0.19 -2.45
CA SER A 28 -14.46 1.01 -2.14
C SER A 28 -15.12 0.96 -0.76
N ASN A 29 -15.40 -0.24 -0.24
CA ASN A 29 -16.01 -0.45 1.08
C ASN A 29 -15.00 -0.81 2.19
N VAL A 30 -13.70 -0.87 1.88
CA VAL A 30 -12.68 -1.24 2.85
C VAL A 30 -12.40 -0.06 3.78
N ILE A 31 -12.46 -0.32 5.09
CA ILE A 31 -12.22 0.70 6.12
C ILE A 31 -10.78 0.68 6.64
N ASN A 32 -10.12 -0.49 6.64
CA ASN A 32 -8.80 -0.67 7.23
C ASN A 32 -7.88 -1.46 6.30
N MET A 33 -6.81 -0.82 5.84
CA MET A 33 -5.76 -1.40 4.99
C MET A 33 -4.39 -1.40 5.70
N ARG A 34 -4.37 -1.26 7.04
CA ARG A 34 -3.15 -1.33 7.83
C ARG A 34 -2.36 -2.58 7.45
N ASN A 35 -1.05 -2.41 7.22
CA ASN A 35 -0.11 -3.51 6.98
C ASN A 35 -0.36 -4.36 5.72
N MET A 36 -1.27 -4.01 4.81
CA MET A 36 -1.69 -4.93 3.73
C MET A 36 -0.53 -5.47 2.87
N PHE A 37 0.48 -4.64 2.58
CA PHE A 37 1.66 -4.97 1.78
C PHE A 37 2.98 -4.79 2.54
N CYS A 38 2.95 -4.74 3.88
CA CYS A 38 4.16 -4.52 4.67
C CYS A 38 5.22 -5.59 4.36
N LYS A 39 6.44 -5.14 4.07
CA LYS A 39 7.62 -5.93 3.67
C LYS A 39 7.42 -6.76 2.39
N CYS A 40 6.49 -6.35 1.54
CA CYS A 40 6.31 -6.97 0.23
C CYS A 40 7.38 -6.41 -0.74
N TYR A 41 8.61 -6.93 -0.63
CA TYR A 41 9.81 -6.34 -1.25
C TYR A 41 9.74 -6.18 -2.76
N THR A 42 8.98 -7.04 -3.43
CA THR A 42 8.80 -7.15 -4.88
C THR A 42 7.51 -6.51 -5.39
N PHE A 43 6.72 -5.88 -4.52
CA PHE A 43 5.44 -5.29 -4.91
C PHE A 43 5.66 -4.03 -5.78
N ASN A 44 5.01 -4.00 -6.94
CA ASN A 44 5.02 -2.85 -7.86
C ASN A 44 3.81 -2.83 -8.81
N GLN A 45 2.66 -3.35 -8.37
CA GLN A 45 1.45 -3.36 -9.23
C GLN A 45 0.75 -2.00 -9.22
N PRO A 46 0.14 -1.59 -10.35
CA PRO A 46 -0.66 -0.38 -10.41
C PRO A 46 -1.91 -0.52 -9.51
N LEU A 47 -2.06 0.39 -8.56
CA LEU A 47 -3.24 0.48 -7.68
C LEU A 47 -3.95 1.84 -7.83
N ASN A 48 -3.63 2.60 -8.88
CA ASN A 48 -4.21 3.92 -9.14
C ASN A 48 -5.74 3.89 -9.33
N ASN A 49 -6.32 2.74 -9.68
CA ASN A 49 -7.77 2.58 -9.84
C ASN A 49 -8.52 2.28 -8.53
N TRP A 50 -7.81 2.06 -7.42
CA TRP A 50 -8.44 1.77 -6.14
C TRP A 50 -9.11 3.03 -5.56
N ASP A 51 -10.41 2.93 -5.27
CA ASP A 51 -11.10 3.93 -4.45
C ASP A 51 -10.82 3.67 -2.97
N VAL A 52 -9.92 4.46 -2.40
CA VAL A 52 -9.52 4.38 -1.00
C VAL A 52 -10.18 5.44 -0.10
N SER A 53 -11.17 6.18 -0.63
CA SER A 53 -11.78 7.33 0.06
C SER A 53 -12.48 6.96 1.38
N ASN A 54 -12.83 5.69 1.57
CA ASN A 54 -13.46 5.17 2.79
C ASN A 54 -12.47 4.65 3.84
N VAL A 55 -11.20 4.50 3.50
CA VAL A 55 -10.20 3.93 4.39
C VAL A 55 -9.83 4.94 5.48
N THR A 56 -9.88 4.48 6.74
CA THR A 56 -9.52 5.29 7.92
C THR A 56 -8.16 4.90 8.51
N ASN A 57 -7.57 3.78 8.06
CA ASN A 57 -6.27 3.32 8.53
C ASN A 57 -5.45 2.67 7.41
N MET A 58 -4.31 3.28 7.07
CA MET A 58 -3.30 2.75 6.13
C MET A 58 -1.90 2.70 6.74
N ASN A 59 -1.80 2.67 8.08
CA ASN A 59 -0.52 2.67 8.76
C ASN A 59 0.34 1.48 8.27
N THR A 60 1.60 1.77 7.94
CA THR A 60 2.60 0.79 7.47
C THR A 60 2.14 -0.12 6.31
N MET A 61 1.17 0.33 5.50
CA MET A 61 0.64 -0.44 4.38
C MET A 61 1.72 -0.86 3.38
N PHE A 62 2.66 0.03 3.04
CA PHE A 62 3.77 -0.21 2.11
C PHE A 62 5.15 -0.14 2.77
N PHE A 63 5.21 -0.26 4.11
CA PHE A 63 6.47 -0.25 4.84
C PHE A 63 7.41 -1.31 4.28
N GLY A 64 8.65 -0.95 3.89
CA GLY A 64 9.60 -1.92 3.35
C GLY A 64 9.31 -2.44 1.93
N CYS A 65 8.44 -1.79 1.13
CA CYS A 65 8.25 -2.14 -0.29
C CYS A 65 9.32 -1.47 -1.16
N TYR A 66 10.47 -2.14 -1.35
CA TYR A 66 11.64 -1.55 -2.02
C TYR A 66 11.53 -1.43 -3.55
N THR A 67 10.63 -2.18 -4.20
CA THR A 67 10.43 -2.07 -5.65
C THR A 67 9.24 -1.20 -6.05
N LEU A 68 8.48 -0.69 -5.06
CA LEU A 68 7.27 0.07 -5.33
C LEU A 68 7.61 1.42 -5.98
N ASN A 69 7.20 1.60 -7.23
CA ASN A 69 7.42 2.83 -8.01
C ASN A 69 6.17 3.15 -8.83
N GLN A 70 5.06 3.36 -8.12
CA GLN A 70 3.76 3.71 -8.69
C GLN A 70 3.37 5.13 -8.26
N ASP A 71 2.52 5.77 -9.07
CA ASP A 71 1.94 7.07 -8.75
C ASP A 71 0.65 6.89 -7.95
N PHE A 72 0.65 7.44 -6.73
CA PHE A 72 -0.50 7.43 -5.82
C PHE A 72 -1.08 8.84 -5.60
N SER A 73 -0.67 9.82 -6.41
CA SER A 73 -1.08 11.22 -6.26
C SER A 73 -2.60 11.45 -6.37
N ASN A 74 -3.33 10.49 -6.96
CA ASN A 74 -4.78 10.54 -7.11
C ASN A 74 -5.58 9.99 -5.91
N TRP A 75 -4.94 9.33 -4.94
CA TRP A 75 -5.64 8.77 -3.79
C TRP A 75 -6.12 9.87 -2.83
N SER A 76 -7.40 9.80 -2.43
CA SER A 76 -7.96 10.67 -1.40
C SER A 76 -7.76 10.10 -0.01
N LEU A 77 -6.93 10.75 0.81
CA LEU A 77 -6.57 10.30 2.16
C LEU A 77 -7.24 11.13 3.28
N ASN A 78 -8.36 11.77 2.96
CA ASN A 78 -8.99 12.78 3.82
C ASN A 78 -9.45 12.22 5.18
N LYS A 79 -9.73 10.91 5.23
CA LYS A 79 -10.13 10.21 6.46
C LYS A 79 -8.94 9.71 7.30
N LEU A 80 -7.70 9.83 6.82
CA LEU A 80 -6.52 9.38 7.54
C LEU A 80 -6.00 10.46 8.50
N THR A 81 -5.72 10.06 9.74
CA THR A 81 -5.12 10.94 10.75
C THR A 81 -3.60 10.98 10.66
N ASN A 82 -2.95 9.91 10.19
CA ASN A 82 -1.50 9.80 10.05
C ASN A 82 -1.14 8.96 8.82
N ILE A 83 -0.28 9.50 7.96
CA ILE A 83 0.23 8.83 6.74
C ILE A 83 1.75 8.63 6.76
N ASN A 84 2.44 9.13 7.80
CA ASN A 84 3.90 9.21 7.86
C ASN A 84 4.58 7.84 7.74
N GLU A 85 3.96 6.81 8.31
CA GLU A 85 4.51 5.46 8.34
C GLU A 85 4.05 4.60 7.15
N MET A 86 3.16 5.10 6.29
CA MET A 86 2.58 4.32 5.19
C MET A 86 3.64 3.85 4.19
N PHE A 87 4.60 4.72 3.88
CA PHE A 87 5.67 4.50 2.89
C PHE A 87 7.07 4.49 3.49
N LYS A 88 7.21 4.48 4.81
CA LYS A 88 8.52 4.46 5.48
C LYS A 88 9.33 3.23 5.09
N ASP A 89 10.64 3.40 4.90
CA ASP A 89 11.56 2.38 4.39
C ASP A 89 11.10 1.77 3.05
N SER A 90 10.26 2.46 2.28
CA SER A 90 9.91 2.08 0.91
C SER A 90 10.69 2.92 -0.09
N PHE A 91 10.74 2.49 -1.36
CA PHE A 91 11.37 3.31 -2.41
C PHE A 91 10.70 4.68 -2.59
N LEU A 92 9.39 4.76 -2.34
CA LEU A 92 8.63 6.00 -2.47
C LEU A 92 8.84 6.99 -1.33
N GLU A 93 9.45 6.59 -0.21
CA GLU A 93 9.67 7.49 0.95
C GLU A 93 10.35 8.81 0.56
N LYS A 94 11.25 8.77 -0.42
CA LYS A 94 12.03 9.94 -0.88
C LYS A 94 11.41 10.63 -2.11
N LYS A 95 10.23 10.21 -2.57
CA LYS A 95 9.60 10.71 -3.81
C LYS A 95 8.23 11.35 -3.54
N ALA A 96 8.26 12.56 -2.98
CA ALA A 96 7.05 13.30 -2.60
C ALA A 96 6.06 13.56 -3.76
N GLU A 97 6.53 13.61 -5.02
CA GLU A 97 5.67 13.85 -6.19
C GLU A 97 4.66 12.73 -6.48
N TYR A 98 5.01 11.48 -6.14
CA TYR A 98 4.14 10.30 -6.32
C TYR A 98 3.33 9.98 -5.07
N MET A 99 3.55 10.73 -3.98
CA MET A 99 2.81 10.51 -2.74
C MET A 99 1.41 11.12 -2.82
N PRO A 100 0.41 10.45 -2.24
CA PRO A 100 -0.92 11.03 -2.11
C PRO A 100 -0.86 12.28 -1.25
N LYS A 101 -1.52 13.34 -1.72
CA LYS A 101 -1.61 14.60 -1.00
C LYS A 101 -2.83 14.56 -0.10
N LYS A 102 -2.63 14.82 1.19
CA LYS A 102 -3.75 15.13 2.08
C LYS A 102 -4.25 16.53 1.71
N SER A 103 -5.51 16.66 1.27
CA SER A 103 -6.09 17.99 1.15
C SER A 103 -6.22 18.57 2.56
N ASN A 104 -5.72 19.79 2.74
CA ASN A 104 -5.83 20.55 3.99
C ASN A 104 -7.29 20.76 4.41
#